data_AF-A0A973R5W4-F1
#
_entry.id   AF-A0A973R5W4-F1
#
_cell.length_a   1.000
_cell.length_b   1.000
_cell.length_c   1.000
_cell.angle_alpha   90.00
_cell.angle_beta   90.00
_cell.angle_gamma   90.00
#
_symmetry.space_group_name_H-M   'P 1'
#
loop_
_entity.id
_entity.type
_entity.pdbx_description
1 polymer ?
#
loop_
_entity_poly.entity_id
_entity_poly.type
_entity_poly.pdbx_seq_one_letter_code
_entity_poly.pdbx_strand_id
1 'polypeptide(L)'
;MTTSAPGATTPPGGSQQPSSAPAGGQPSASGNPPPAAAARPLAYGGRLGATETSSTAATSLTVQASSGSSDGDTLLLSVMLTNTRSGGVGATDSAGNSYSVIADQSDGAGDRTLILGAVNAKALRSGGTVTLTFPATAERHAALDAFHGVTKVTGHSSATAASGSFASGAAPAASASSIVFGAAGVQGGSTVAWSSALTALPTLVVAPSDQLATAYAVVGSGSYQASGSCDHQWMADVVTLA
;
A
#
# COMPACT_ATOMS: atom_id res chain seq x y z
N MET A 1 -67.25 -50.62 -10.58
CA MET A 1 -67.99 -50.96 -11.80
C MET A 1 -67.36 -50.14 -12.93
N THR A 2 -66.34 -50.59 -13.68
CA THR A 2 -66.22 -51.74 -14.61
C THR A 2 -67.03 -51.60 -15.91
N THR A 3 -66.39 -51.07 -16.95
CA THR A 3 -66.57 -51.38 -18.39
C THR A 3 -65.25 -50.94 -19.07
N SER A 4 -64.39 -51.83 -19.57
CA SER A 4 -64.47 -52.58 -20.85
C SER A 4 -64.19 -51.66 -22.06
N ALA A 5 -62.97 -51.64 -22.65
CA ALA A 5 -62.38 -52.63 -23.59
C ALA A 5 -62.73 -52.33 -25.09
N PRO A 6 -62.18 -53.01 -26.12
CA PRO A 6 -60.78 -53.38 -26.41
C PRO A 6 -60.35 -53.20 -27.91
N GLY A 7 -59.04 -53.37 -28.21
CA GLY A 7 -58.49 -53.73 -29.54
C GLY A 7 -58.56 -52.64 -30.64
N ALA A 8 -57.95 -52.74 -31.84
CA ALA A 8 -56.85 -53.55 -32.42
C ALA A 8 -56.48 -52.89 -33.80
N THR A 9 -55.40 -53.15 -34.56
CA THR A 9 -54.29 -54.12 -34.51
C THR A 9 -53.05 -53.56 -35.26
N THR A 10 -51.84 -54.05 -34.94
CA THR A 10 -50.59 -53.92 -35.75
C THR A 10 -50.54 -54.99 -36.87
N PRO A 11 -49.56 -55.04 -37.82
CA PRO A 11 -48.43 -54.15 -38.19
C PRO A 11 -48.32 -53.99 -39.75
N PRO A 12 -47.16 -53.99 -40.45
CA PRO A 12 -45.84 -53.35 -40.26
C PRO A 12 -45.37 -52.44 -41.44
N GLY A 13 -44.30 -51.68 -41.22
CA GLY A 13 -43.17 -51.56 -42.17
C GLY A 13 -43.27 -50.64 -43.40
N GLY A 14 -42.42 -49.60 -43.44
CA GLY A 14 -42.19 -48.80 -44.65
C GLY A 14 -41.33 -47.55 -44.38
N SER A 15 -40.06 -47.57 -44.79
CA SER A 15 -39.11 -46.47 -44.59
C SER A 15 -39.18 -45.42 -45.72
N GLN A 16 -39.50 -44.17 -45.38
CA GLN A 16 -39.25 -43.00 -46.25
C GLN A 16 -38.76 -41.78 -45.43
N GLN A 17 -37.67 -41.17 -45.90
CA GLN A 17 -37.26 -39.77 -45.66
C GLN A 17 -38.05 -38.86 -46.65
N PRO A 18 -37.99 -37.51 -46.61
CA PRO A 18 -37.44 -36.59 -45.59
C PRO A 18 -38.37 -35.39 -45.24
N SER A 19 -37.99 -34.57 -44.24
CA SER A 19 -38.05 -33.10 -44.34
C SER A 19 -37.35 -32.41 -43.15
N SER A 20 -36.73 -31.27 -43.40
CA SER A 20 -35.75 -30.60 -42.52
C SER A 20 -36.37 -29.60 -41.53
N ALA A 21 -35.92 -29.63 -40.28
CA ALA A 21 -36.03 -28.49 -39.35
C ALA A 21 -34.82 -27.55 -39.50
N PRO A 22 -34.97 -26.22 -39.31
CA PRO A 22 -33.89 -25.27 -39.54
C PRO A 22 -32.85 -25.27 -38.42
N ALA A 23 -31.59 -25.01 -38.78
CA ALA A 23 -30.48 -24.94 -37.84
C ALA A 23 -30.63 -23.75 -36.88
N GLY A 24 -30.74 -24.04 -35.58
CA GLY A 24 -30.53 -23.04 -34.53
C GLY A 24 -29.05 -22.65 -34.52
N GLY A 25 -28.74 -21.43 -34.96
CA GLY A 25 -27.36 -20.93 -34.97
C GLY A 25 -26.81 -20.80 -33.56
N GLN A 26 -25.80 -21.60 -33.20
CA GLN A 26 -24.96 -21.27 -32.06
C GLN A 26 -24.27 -19.92 -32.31
N PRO A 27 -24.31 -18.96 -31.38
CA PRO A 27 -23.52 -17.75 -31.50
C PRO A 27 -22.03 -18.13 -31.47
N SER A 28 -21.35 -17.90 -32.59
CA SER A 28 -19.90 -18.13 -32.69
C SER A 28 -19.18 -17.03 -31.93
N ALA A 29 -18.90 -17.27 -30.65
CA ALA A 29 -18.10 -16.38 -29.81
C ALA A 29 -16.60 -16.53 -30.14
N SER A 30 -16.20 -16.17 -31.37
CA SER A 30 -14.81 -16.14 -31.83
C SER A 30 -14.05 -14.89 -31.38
N GLY A 31 -14.44 -14.31 -30.25
CA GLY A 31 -13.70 -13.25 -29.57
C GLY A 31 -12.58 -13.85 -28.75
N ASN A 32 -11.36 -13.86 -29.29
CA ASN A 32 -10.17 -14.10 -28.48
C ASN A 32 -10.16 -13.04 -27.35
N PRO A 33 -10.01 -13.40 -26.06
CA PRO A 33 -10.02 -12.40 -25.00
C PRO A 33 -8.92 -11.36 -25.26
N PRO A 34 -9.16 -10.07 -24.95
CA PRO A 34 -8.14 -9.05 -25.13
C PRO A 34 -6.87 -9.47 -24.37
N PRO A 35 -5.67 -9.31 -24.96
CA PRO A 35 -4.43 -9.73 -24.32
C PRO A 35 -4.33 -9.07 -22.95
N ALA A 36 -4.04 -9.87 -21.92
CA ALA A 36 -3.87 -9.36 -20.56
C ALA A 36 -2.80 -8.27 -20.57
N ALA A 37 -3.09 -7.13 -19.95
CA ALA A 37 -2.13 -6.05 -19.82
C ALA A 37 -0.87 -6.57 -19.13
N ALA A 38 0.30 -6.27 -19.68
CA ALA A 38 1.57 -6.72 -19.12
C ALA A 38 1.73 -6.20 -17.68
N ALA A 39 2.19 -7.07 -16.78
CA ALA A 39 2.44 -6.68 -15.40
C ALA A 39 3.46 -5.53 -15.35
N ARG A 40 3.11 -4.46 -14.63
CA ARG A 40 3.97 -3.28 -14.50
C ARG A 40 5.13 -3.59 -13.55
N PRO A 41 6.39 -3.28 -13.91
CA PRO A 41 7.54 -3.59 -13.05
C PRO A 41 7.50 -2.82 -11.73
N LEU A 42 8.07 -3.44 -10.69
CA LEU A 42 8.26 -2.79 -9.38
C LEU A 42 9.26 -1.63 -9.50
N ALA A 43 8.82 -0.43 -9.15
CA ALA A 43 9.66 0.77 -9.16
C ALA A 43 9.14 1.82 -8.17
N TYR A 44 10.01 2.74 -7.76
CA TYR A 44 9.62 3.97 -7.09
C TYR A 44 9.11 4.99 -8.11
N GLY A 45 7.94 5.56 -7.85
CA GLY A 45 7.28 6.57 -8.68
C GLY A 45 7.57 8.01 -8.28
N GLY A 46 8.17 8.22 -7.10
CA GLY A 46 8.53 9.55 -6.60
C GLY A 46 7.74 10.00 -5.37
N ARG A 47 8.27 11.03 -4.71
CA ARG A 47 7.64 11.76 -3.60
C ARG A 47 6.54 12.64 -4.18
N LEU A 48 5.30 12.32 -3.87
CA LEU A 48 4.13 13.09 -4.33
C LEU A 48 3.91 14.35 -3.51
N GLY A 49 4.21 14.30 -2.21
CA GLY A 49 3.98 15.42 -1.30
C GLY A 49 4.62 15.20 0.05
N ALA A 50 4.86 16.29 0.77
CA ALA A 50 5.36 16.27 2.14
C ALA A 50 4.79 17.46 2.92
N THR A 51 4.65 17.32 4.24
CA THR A 51 4.26 18.40 5.14
C THR A 51 4.82 18.14 6.52
N GLU A 52 5.35 19.18 7.15
CA GLU A 52 5.97 19.12 8.47
C GLU A 52 5.51 20.33 9.30
N THR A 53 5.24 20.15 10.59
CA THR A 53 4.65 21.21 11.43
C THR A 53 4.88 20.96 12.92
N SER A 54 5.59 21.88 13.58
CA SER A 54 5.49 22.12 15.03
C SER A 54 4.46 23.22 15.27
N SER A 55 3.37 22.92 15.99
CA SER A 55 2.30 23.88 16.25
C SER A 55 1.55 23.56 17.55
N THR A 56 0.51 24.35 17.85
CA THR A 56 -0.54 23.94 18.80
C THR A 56 -1.04 22.54 18.47
N ALA A 57 -1.34 21.75 19.51
CA ALA A 57 -1.76 20.36 19.36
C ALA A 57 -2.95 20.21 18.42
N ALA A 58 -2.83 19.29 17.45
CA ALA A 58 -3.81 19.05 16.41
C ALA A 58 -4.21 17.56 16.35
N THR A 59 -5.31 17.28 15.67
CA THR A 59 -5.87 15.92 15.45
C THR A 59 -5.91 15.53 13.98
N SER A 60 -5.39 16.38 13.09
CA SER A 60 -5.30 16.10 11.65
C SER A 60 -4.12 16.81 10.99
N LEU A 61 -3.69 16.29 9.85
CA LEU A 61 -2.66 16.87 8.98
C LEU A 61 -3.07 16.62 7.52
N THR A 62 -2.87 17.61 6.65
CA THR A 62 -3.11 17.46 5.22
C THR A 62 -1.80 17.53 4.46
N VAL A 63 -1.49 16.49 3.68
CA VAL A 63 -0.38 16.51 2.71
C VAL A 63 -0.94 16.89 1.35
N GLN A 64 -0.39 17.96 0.77
CA GLN A 64 -0.70 18.38 -0.61
C GLN A 64 0.19 17.63 -1.59
N ALA A 65 -0.41 17.03 -2.63
CA ALA A 65 0.31 16.34 -3.69
C ALA A 65 0.83 17.37 -4.71
N SER A 66 2.13 17.63 -4.73
CA SER A 66 2.80 18.48 -5.73
C SER A 66 2.85 17.79 -7.10
N SER A 67 3.01 16.46 -7.14
CA SER A 67 2.89 15.63 -8.34
C SER A 67 1.77 14.60 -8.22
N GLY A 68 1.33 14.02 -9.35
CA GLY A 68 0.27 13.01 -9.37
C GLY A 68 0.80 11.57 -9.46
N SER A 69 0.01 10.61 -8.98
CA SER A 69 0.22 9.18 -9.19
C SER A 69 -0.52 8.67 -10.44
N SER A 70 -0.20 7.44 -10.85
CA SER A 70 -0.98 6.66 -11.81
C SER A 70 -2.08 5.85 -11.11
N ASP A 71 -3.09 5.40 -11.88
CA ASP A 71 -4.04 4.39 -11.39
C ASP A 71 -3.30 3.06 -11.17
N GLY A 72 -3.63 2.37 -10.08
CA GLY A 72 -2.99 1.12 -9.67
C GLY A 72 -1.63 1.29 -9.00
N ASP A 73 -1.15 2.52 -8.78
CA ASP A 73 0.01 2.76 -7.90
C ASP A 73 -0.32 2.35 -6.45
N THR A 74 0.71 1.94 -5.71
CA THR A 74 0.62 1.88 -4.24
C THR A 74 1.15 3.18 -3.67
N LEU A 75 0.36 3.82 -2.81
CA LEU A 75 0.73 5.05 -2.12
C LEU A 75 1.09 4.73 -0.68
N LEU A 76 2.31 5.04 -0.26
CA LEU A 76 2.73 4.95 1.14
C LEU A 76 2.80 6.33 1.76
N LEU A 77 2.21 6.46 2.95
CA LEU A 77 2.25 7.65 3.79
C LEU A 77 3.07 7.33 5.04
N SER A 78 4.31 7.80 5.07
CA SER A 78 5.14 7.79 6.29
C SER A 78 4.74 8.95 7.18
N VAL A 79 4.71 8.72 8.49
CA VAL A 79 4.32 9.72 9.49
C VAL A 79 5.25 9.64 10.69
N MET A 80 5.62 10.80 11.25
CA MET A 80 6.13 10.93 12.60
C MET A 80 5.18 11.83 13.39
N LEU A 81 4.81 11.43 14.60
CA LEU A 81 3.92 12.15 15.51
C LEU A 81 4.59 12.24 16.88
N THR A 82 4.70 13.44 17.48
CA THR A 82 5.32 13.61 18.82
C THR A 82 4.35 14.13 19.88
N ASN A 83 4.56 13.70 21.13
CA ASN A 83 3.70 14.01 22.27
C ASN A 83 2.22 13.63 22.04
N THR A 84 2.01 12.50 21.36
CA THR A 84 0.72 12.00 20.87
C THR A 84 -0.07 11.33 21.99
N ARG A 85 -1.35 11.68 22.14
CA ARG A 85 -2.29 10.93 22.98
C ARG A 85 -2.51 9.51 22.43
N SER A 86 -2.84 8.55 23.28
CA SER A 86 -3.17 7.19 22.84
C SER A 86 -4.44 7.17 21.97
N GLY A 87 -4.42 6.40 20.88
CA GLY A 87 -5.57 6.20 19.99
C GLY A 87 -5.17 5.79 18.57
N GLY A 88 -6.16 5.61 17.70
CA GLY A 88 -5.96 5.17 16.31
C GLY A 88 -5.57 6.30 15.36
N VAL A 89 -4.86 5.94 14.30
CA VAL A 89 -4.47 6.83 13.19
C VAL A 89 -5.13 6.31 11.90
N GLY A 90 -5.54 7.19 11.01
CA GLY A 90 -6.09 6.81 9.70
C GLY A 90 -5.97 7.92 8.66
N ALA A 91 -5.99 7.58 7.38
CA ALA A 91 -5.95 8.58 6.30
C ALA A 91 -6.87 8.22 5.14
N THR A 92 -7.32 9.27 4.45
CA THR A 92 -8.05 9.20 3.17
C THR A 92 -7.55 10.29 2.23
N ASP A 93 -7.80 10.17 0.93
CA ASP A 93 -7.42 11.21 -0.04
C ASP A 93 -8.58 11.76 -0.88
N SER A 94 -8.31 12.83 -1.62
CA SER A 94 -9.26 13.48 -2.52
C SER A 94 -9.64 12.66 -3.76
N ALA A 95 -8.95 11.55 -4.04
CA ALA A 95 -9.35 10.57 -5.06
C ALA A 95 -10.31 9.50 -4.49
N GLY A 96 -10.53 9.50 -3.17
CA GLY A 96 -11.34 8.52 -2.45
C GLY A 96 -10.63 7.19 -2.22
N ASN A 97 -9.32 7.22 -2.03
CA ASN A 97 -8.55 6.12 -1.46
C ASN A 97 -8.61 6.16 0.07
N SER A 98 -8.56 4.98 0.69
CA SER A 98 -8.41 4.81 2.14
C SER A 98 -7.09 4.11 2.43
N TYR A 99 -6.37 4.57 3.45
CA TYR A 99 -5.06 4.04 3.82
C TYR A 99 -5.17 3.17 5.07
N SER A 100 -4.65 1.95 4.98
CA SER A 100 -4.51 1.05 6.14
C SER A 100 -3.18 1.31 6.82
N VAL A 101 -3.15 1.28 8.16
CA VAL A 101 -1.89 1.23 8.92
C VAL A 101 -1.19 -0.09 8.62
N ILE A 102 0.09 -0.02 8.20
CA ILE A 102 0.93 -1.19 7.91
C ILE A 102 1.92 -1.44 9.04
N ALA A 103 2.58 -0.36 9.50
CA ALA A 103 3.49 -0.35 10.64
C ALA A 103 3.19 0.89 11.49
N ASP A 104 3.36 0.77 12.80
CA ASP A 104 3.01 1.77 13.80
C ASP A 104 3.81 1.51 15.08
N GLN A 105 4.95 2.16 15.19
CA GLN A 105 5.87 2.01 16.29
C GLN A 105 5.79 3.20 17.23
N SER A 106 5.30 2.97 18.45
CA SER A 106 5.43 3.95 19.54
C SER A 106 6.67 3.68 20.39
N ASP A 107 7.21 4.73 20.98
CA ASP A 107 8.23 4.67 22.03
C ASP A 107 7.66 4.36 23.44
N GLY A 108 6.34 4.48 23.62
CA GLY A 108 5.65 4.33 24.91
C GLY A 108 5.59 5.60 25.77
N ALA A 109 6.23 6.72 25.38
CA ALA A 109 6.15 8.01 26.05
C ALA A 109 5.23 9.01 25.33
N GLY A 110 4.89 8.76 24.06
CA GLY A 110 3.93 9.55 23.28
C GLY A 110 4.35 9.74 21.82
N ASP A 111 5.55 9.32 21.46
CA ASP A 111 6.06 9.49 20.12
C ASP A 111 5.76 8.24 19.29
N ARG A 112 5.56 8.43 17.97
CA ARG A 112 5.22 7.37 17.02
C ARG A 112 5.84 7.62 15.65
N THR A 113 6.41 6.57 15.04
CA THR A 113 6.57 6.47 13.58
C THR A 113 5.49 5.54 13.05
N LEU A 114 4.94 5.85 11.87
CA LEU A 114 3.98 5.01 11.18
C LEU A 114 4.27 4.94 9.69
N ILE A 115 3.86 3.83 9.08
CA ILE A 115 3.68 3.70 7.62
C ILE A 115 2.24 3.25 7.38
N LEU A 116 1.46 4.09 6.71
CA LEU A 116 0.14 3.76 6.19
C LEU A 116 0.24 3.51 4.67
N GLY A 117 -0.66 2.71 4.10
CA GLY A 117 -0.65 2.44 2.66
C GLY A 117 -2.02 2.23 2.03
N ALA A 118 -2.16 2.71 0.80
CA ALA A 118 -3.25 2.39 -0.12
C ALA A 118 -2.66 1.63 -1.32
N VAL A 119 -2.92 0.32 -1.41
CA VAL A 119 -2.46 -0.55 -2.50
C VAL A 119 -3.48 -0.54 -3.64
N ASN A 120 -3.01 -0.53 -4.90
CA ASN A 120 -3.85 -0.40 -6.09
C ASN A 120 -4.79 0.82 -6.00
N ALA A 121 -4.20 1.97 -5.64
CA ALA A 121 -4.89 3.23 -5.44
C ALA A 121 -5.44 3.80 -6.76
N LYS A 122 -6.52 4.57 -6.67
CA LYS A 122 -6.96 5.51 -7.70
C LYS A 122 -5.92 6.62 -7.84
N ALA A 123 -5.71 7.12 -9.06
CA ALA A 123 -4.75 8.18 -9.35
C ALA A 123 -5.02 9.47 -8.54
N LEU A 124 -4.17 9.74 -7.55
CA LEU A 124 -4.15 11.02 -6.86
C LEU A 124 -3.52 12.06 -7.80
N ARG A 125 -4.27 13.10 -8.17
CA ARG A 125 -3.77 14.14 -9.09
C ARG A 125 -2.90 15.15 -8.34
N SER A 126 -2.01 15.84 -9.07
CA SER A 126 -1.35 17.05 -8.55
C SER A 126 -2.40 18.08 -8.13
N GLY A 127 -2.18 18.73 -6.99
CA GLY A 127 -3.18 19.55 -6.28
C GLY A 127 -4.20 18.73 -5.47
N GLY A 128 -4.14 17.39 -5.51
CA GLY A 128 -4.89 16.51 -4.63
C GLY A 128 -4.33 16.49 -3.21
N THR A 129 -5.11 15.94 -2.27
CA THR A 129 -4.81 16.02 -0.84
C THR A 129 -4.95 14.65 -0.17
N VAL A 130 -4.01 14.29 0.69
CA VAL A 130 -4.19 13.21 1.68
C VAL A 130 -4.46 13.86 3.04
N THR A 131 -5.57 13.49 3.68
CA THR A 131 -5.93 13.94 5.03
C THR A 131 -5.71 12.79 6.01
N LEU A 132 -4.75 12.98 6.90
CA LEU A 132 -4.42 12.11 8.02
C LEU A 132 -5.17 12.61 9.28
N THR A 133 -5.67 11.68 10.10
CA THR A 133 -6.28 11.93 11.41
C THR A 133 -5.60 11.11 12.50
N PHE A 134 -5.46 11.69 13.69
CA PHE A 134 -4.74 11.13 14.83
C PHE A 134 -5.27 11.72 16.15
N PRO A 135 -4.95 11.12 17.31
CA PRO A 135 -5.18 11.74 18.61
C PRO A 135 -4.35 13.01 18.77
N ALA A 136 -4.68 13.90 19.72
CA ALA A 136 -3.98 15.17 19.87
C ALA A 136 -2.45 14.99 19.96
N THR A 137 -1.74 15.66 19.04
CA THR A 137 -0.29 15.55 18.78
C THR A 137 0.28 16.96 18.61
N ALA A 138 1.47 17.24 19.17
CA ALA A 138 2.11 18.56 19.10
C ALA A 138 2.84 18.78 17.77
N GLU A 139 3.69 17.83 17.39
CA GLU A 139 4.50 17.92 16.18
C GLU A 139 4.19 16.77 15.22
N ARG A 140 4.11 17.08 13.92
CA ARG A 140 3.83 16.09 12.88
C ARG A 140 4.71 16.28 11.66
N HIS A 141 5.20 15.18 11.12
CA HIS A 141 5.79 15.07 9.79
C HIS A 141 4.98 14.04 9.00
N ALA A 142 4.73 14.29 7.71
CA ALA A 142 4.15 13.29 6.82
C ALA A 142 4.72 13.40 5.40
N ALA A 143 5.02 12.23 4.83
CA ALA A 143 5.63 12.06 3.52
C ALA A 143 4.83 11.05 2.69
N LEU A 144 4.43 11.43 1.48
CA LEU A 144 3.62 10.61 0.57
C LEU A 144 4.44 10.16 -0.64
N ASP A 145 4.69 8.87 -0.76
CA ASP A 145 5.51 8.24 -1.78
C ASP A 145 4.70 7.27 -2.66
N ALA A 146 4.92 7.33 -3.97
CA ALA A 146 4.29 6.43 -4.94
C ALA A 146 5.20 5.24 -5.31
N PHE A 147 4.61 4.06 -5.45
CA PHE A 147 5.27 2.86 -5.92
C PHE A 147 4.45 2.18 -7.03
N HIS A 148 5.16 1.71 -8.04
CA HIS A 148 4.62 1.12 -9.25
C HIS A 148 4.65 -0.40 -9.17
N GLY A 149 3.66 -1.08 -9.77
CA GLY A 149 3.63 -2.55 -9.89
C GLY A 149 3.31 -3.33 -8.62
N VAL A 150 3.22 -2.68 -7.46
CA VAL A 150 2.91 -3.31 -6.17
C VAL A 150 1.45 -3.75 -6.14
N THR A 151 1.25 -5.01 -5.75
CA THR A 151 -0.05 -5.69 -5.64
C THR A 151 -0.45 -6.00 -4.19
N LYS A 152 0.51 -6.04 -3.26
CA LYS A 152 0.29 -6.33 -1.83
C LYS A 152 1.47 -5.89 -0.96
N VAL A 153 1.17 -5.71 0.33
CA VAL A 153 2.18 -5.76 1.40
C VAL A 153 2.49 -7.23 1.72
N THR A 154 3.77 -7.58 1.88
CA THR A 154 4.21 -8.96 2.21
C THR A 154 4.72 -9.15 3.64
N GLY A 155 5.04 -8.07 4.35
CA GLY A 155 5.52 -8.12 5.73
C GLY A 155 5.96 -6.76 6.23
N HIS A 156 6.07 -6.64 7.55
CA HIS A 156 6.62 -5.46 8.23
C HIS A 156 7.43 -5.89 9.45
N SER A 157 8.26 -4.99 9.97
CA SER A 157 8.93 -5.11 11.27
C SER A 157 9.15 -3.71 11.82
N SER A 158 9.14 -3.57 13.14
CA SER A 158 9.25 -2.28 13.80
C SER A 158 10.01 -2.39 15.13
N ALA A 159 10.76 -1.34 15.47
CA ALA A 159 11.49 -1.25 16.74
C ALA A 159 11.75 0.20 17.15
N THR A 160 12.08 0.40 18.43
CA THR A 160 12.41 1.70 19.03
C THR A 160 13.58 1.53 19.99
N ALA A 161 14.40 2.58 20.16
CA ALA A 161 15.32 2.68 21.27
C ALA A 161 15.60 4.15 21.64
N ALA A 162 16.03 4.37 22.89
CA ALA A 162 16.30 5.70 23.43
C ALA A 162 17.57 6.38 22.85
N SER A 163 18.44 5.65 22.15
CA SER A 163 19.64 6.20 21.49
C SER A 163 20.30 5.18 20.55
N GLY A 164 21.36 5.63 19.86
CA GLY A 164 22.22 4.78 19.04
C GLY A 164 21.70 4.54 17.63
N SER A 165 22.40 3.67 16.88
CA SER A 165 22.00 3.28 15.52
C SER A 165 20.60 2.65 15.49
N PHE A 166 19.77 3.08 14.54
CA PHE A 166 18.43 2.56 14.37
C PHE A 166 18.42 1.26 13.56
N ALA A 167 17.53 0.34 13.95
CA ALA A 167 17.24 -0.88 13.22
C ALA A 167 15.82 -1.35 13.55
N SER A 168 14.92 -1.36 12.56
CA SER A 168 13.51 -1.76 12.70
C SER A 168 13.26 -3.23 13.08
N GLY A 169 14.30 -4.07 13.10
CA GLY A 169 14.13 -5.51 12.91
C GLY A 169 13.85 -5.85 11.44
N ALA A 170 13.88 -7.14 11.10
CA ALA A 170 13.87 -7.61 9.72
C ALA A 170 12.51 -8.19 9.28
N ALA A 171 12.01 -7.75 8.13
CA ALA A 171 10.79 -8.22 7.49
C ALA A 171 11.10 -9.07 6.23
N PRO A 172 10.36 -10.17 6.00
CA PRO A 172 10.60 -11.05 4.86
C PRO A 172 10.10 -10.45 3.53
N ALA A 173 10.95 -10.45 2.51
CA ALA A 173 10.56 -10.23 1.12
C ALA A 173 10.36 -11.60 0.44
N ALA A 174 9.11 -11.92 0.11
CA ALA A 174 8.71 -13.26 -0.33
C ALA A 174 8.86 -13.52 -1.84
N SER A 175 9.22 -12.51 -2.64
CA SER A 175 9.16 -12.56 -4.11
C SER A 175 10.52 -12.34 -4.77
N ALA A 176 10.69 -12.84 -6.00
CA ALA A 176 11.93 -12.67 -6.78
C ALA A 176 12.23 -11.21 -7.14
N SER A 177 11.22 -10.34 -7.08
CA SER A 177 11.36 -8.90 -7.00
C SER A 177 10.36 -8.38 -5.96
N SER A 178 10.84 -7.52 -5.06
CA SER A 178 10.06 -6.86 -4.01
C SER A 178 10.56 -5.43 -3.82
N ILE A 179 9.74 -4.56 -3.24
CA ILE A 179 10.20 -3.29 -2.69
C ILE A 179 10.36 -3.42 -1.18
N VAL A 180 11.48 -2.95 -0.66
CA VAL A 180 11.66 -2.63 0.76
C VAL A 180 11.51 -1.13 0.90
N PHE A 181 10.72 -0.68 1.85
CA PHE A 181 10.58 0.72 2.21
C PHE A 181 10.70 0.88 3.73
N GLY A 182 11.47 1.87 4.16
CA GLY A 182 11.76 2.13 5.56
C GLY A 182 11.43 3.57 5.94
N ALA A 183 10.94 3.74 7.17
CA ALA A 183 10.76 5.03 7.82
C ALA A 183 11.49 5.03 9.17
N ALA A 184 12.13 6.14 9.53
CA ALA A 184 12.74 6.36 10.82
C ALA A 184 12.35 7.75 11.32
N GLY A 185 11.59 7.79 12.40
CA GLY A 185 11.33 8.99 13.18
C GLY A 185 12.39 9.11 14.27
N VAL A 186 13.09 10.23 14.34
CA VAL A 186 14.20 10.47 15.27
C VAL A 186 14.00 11.79 15.99
N GLN A 187 13.98 11.74 17.33
CA GLN A 187 13.73 12.87 18.23
C GLN A 187 15.02 13.69 18.43
N GLY A 188 15.43 14.38 17.37
CA GLY A 188 16.53 15.34 17.39
C GLY A 188 17.83 14.85 16.74
N GLY A 189 18.92 15.53 17.11
CA GLY A 189 20.29 15.07 16.85
C GLY A 189 20.89 15.37 15.48
N SER A 190 21.91 14.56 15.15
CA SER A 190 22.59 14.57 13.86
C SER A 190 21.67 14.06 12.75
N THR A 191 21.96 14.44 11.50
CA THR A 191 21.18 13.98 10.35
C THR A 191 21.23 12.45 10.22
N VAL A 192 20.06 11.82 10.10
CA VAL A 192 19.92 10.38 9.91
C VAL A 192 20.65 9.94 8.64
N ALA A 193 21.56 8.96 8.77
CA ALA A 193 22.23 8.35 7.63
C ALA A 193 21.84 6.88 7.49
N TRP A 194 21.31 6.52 6.33
CA TRP A 194 20.88 5.15 6.02
C TRP A 194 22.07 4.23 5.73
N SER A 195 21.94 2.96 6.12
CA SER A 195 22.84 1.90 5.65
C SER A 195 22.74 1.73 4.14
N SER A 196 23.85 1.40 3.48
CA SER A 196 24.02 1.47 2.01
C SER A 196 23.14 0.53 1.18
N ALA A 197 22.30 -0.29 1.81
CA ALA A 197 21.35 -1.16 1.14
C ALA A 197 20.06 -0.43 0.70
N LEU A 198 19.82 0.79 1.18
CA LEU A 198 18.62 1.58 0.90
C LEU A 198 18.99 2.93 0.25
N THR A 199 18.19 3.33 -0.73
CA THR A 199 18.24 4.67 -1.35
C THR A 199 17.49 5.64 -0.45
N ALA A 200 18.21 6.56 0.19
CA ALA A 200 17.64 7.60 1.02
C ALA A 200 16.74 8.55 0.19
N LEU A 201 15.58 8.89 0.75
CA LEU A 201 14.68 9.92 0.24
C LEU A 201 14.88 11.22 1.05
N PRO A 202 14.34 12.37 0.61
CA PRO A 202 14.40 13.61 1.38
C PRO A 202 13.80 13.44 2.79
N THR A 203 14.65 13.61 3.80
CA THR A 203 14.28 13.69 5.22
C THR A 203 13.49 14.97 5.48
N LEU A 204 12.38 14.84 6.20
CA LEU A 204 11.63 15.98 6.73
C LEU A 204 12.20 16.35 8.09
N VAL A 205 12.32 17.65 8.38
CA VAL A 205 12.99 18.16 9.58
C VAL A 205 12.18 19.30 10.18
N VAL A 206 11.79 19.15 11.44
CA VAL A 206 11.14 20.21 12.20
C VAL A 206 12.11 20.73 13.26
N ALA A 207 12.07 22.05 13.48
CA ALA A 207 13.05 22.72 14.31
C ALA A 207 12.89 22.35 15.80
N PRO A 208 13.98 21.99 16.51
CA PRO A 208 15.37 22.17 16.09
C PRO A 208 15.97 21.03 15.23
N SER A 209 15.54 19.78 15.39
CA SER A 209 16.20 18.63 14.74
C SER A 209 15.38 17.33 14.67
N ASP A 210 14.06 17.38 14.86
CA ASP A 210 13.20 16.19 14.82
C ASP A 210 12.97 15.75 13.36
N GLN A 211 13.23 14.49 13.07
CA GLN A 211 13.44 13.99 11.71
C GLN A 211 12.54 12.82 11.34
N LEU A 212 11.76 12.95 10.26
CA LEU A 212 11.20 11.81 9.54
C LEU A 212 12.07 11.50 8.31
N ALA A 213 12.98 10.54 8.48
CA ALA A 213 13.79 9.99 7.41
C ALA A 213 13.05 8.82 6.73
N THR A 214 13.19 8.70 5.41
CA THR A 214 12.58 7.61 4.61
C THR A 214 13.58 7.09 3.59
N ALA A 215 13.46 5.81 3.21
CA ALA A 215 14.33 5.19 2.20
C ALA A 215 13.69 3.97 1.55
N TYR A 216 14.17 3.57 0.37
CA TYR A 216 13.64 2.40 -0.35
C TYR A 216 14.73 1.61 -1.10
N ALA A 217 14.42 0.36 -1.45
CA ALA A 217 15.16 -0.41 -2.44
C ALA A 217 14.23 -1.36 -3.21
N VAL A 218 14.56 -1.65 -4.47
CA VAL A 218 14.03 -2.82 -5.18
C VAL A 218 15.02 -3.97 -4.92
N VAL A 219 14.52 -5.09 -4.40
CA VAL A 219 15.29 -6.22 -3.89
C VAL A 219 14.77 -7.54 -4.43
N GLY A 220 15.53 -8.62 -4.22
CA GLY A 220 15.06 -9.99 -4.42
C GLY A 220 14.35 -10.55 -3.17
N SER A 221 14.25 -11.88 -3.11
CA SER A 221 13.77 -12.55 -1.90
C SER A 221 14.82 -12.53 -0.80
N GLY A 222 14.37 -12.43 0.45
CA GLY A 222 15.28 -12.33 1.61
C GLY A 222 14.56 -11.81 2.85
N SER A 223 15.34 -11.25 3.78
CA SER A 223 14.81 -10.52 4.94
C SER A 223 15.57 -9.20 5.08
N TYR A 224 14.85 -8.10 5.26
CA TYR A 224 15.36 -6.75 5.12
C TYR A 224 14.88 -5.85 6.26
N GLN A 225 15.70 -4.89 6.66
CA GLN A 225 15.44 -3.97 7.77
C GLN A 225 15.68 -2.51 7.35
N ALA A 226 14.95 -1.60 7.97
CA ALA A 226 15.25 -0.18 7.96
C ALA A 226 16.33 0.06 9.02
N SER A 227 17.57 0.34 8.60
CA SER A 227 18.68 0.60 9.54
C SER A 227 19.69 1.63 9.05
N GLY A 228 20.37 2.25 10.00
CA GLY A 228 21.36 3.29 9.78
C GLY A 228 21.85 3.90 11.09
N SER A 229 22.46 5.08 11.04
CA SER A 229 22.97 5.80 12.20
C SER A 229 22.15 7.03 12.55
N CYS A 230 21.89 7.18 13.85
CA CYS A 230 21.45 8.40 14.53
C CYS A 230 22.08 8.43 15.93
N ASP A 231 22.00 9.56 16.62
CA ASP A 231 22.57 9.77 17.97
C ASP A 231 21.50 10.06 19.05
N HIS A 232 20.21 10.08 18.66
CA HIS A 232 19.06 10.36 19.53
C HIS A 232 18.06 9.18 19.56
N GLN A 233 16.99 9.34 20.34
CA GLN A 233 15.88 8.38 20.38
C GLN A 233 15.25 8.22 19.00
N TRP A 234 14.92 6.98 18.64
CA TRP A 234 14.41 6.62 17.32
C TRP A 234 13.29 5.59 17.39
N MET A 235 12.41 5.64 16.40
CA MET A 235 11.39 4.62 16.12
C MET A 235 11.45 4.32 14.62
N ALA A 236 11.74 3.07 14.26
CA ALA A 236 11.99 2.66 12.88
C ALA A 236 11.04 1.54 12.45
N ASP A 237 10.47 1.72 11.27
CA ASP A 237 9.58 0.78 10.60
C ASP A 237 10.19 0.34 9.28
N VAL A 238 10.01 -0.93 8.93
CA VAL A 238 10.24 -1.46 7.58
C VAL A 238 9.00 -2.16 7.08
N VAL A 239 8.69 -1.97 5.79
CA VAL A 239 7.65 -2.71 5.07
C VAL A 239 8.23 -3.33 3.81
N THR A 240 7.71 -4.51 3.45
CA THR A 240 8.02 -5.20 2.20
C THR A 240 6.78 -5.29 1.32
N LEU A 241 6.94 -5.10 0.02
CA LEU A 241 5.87 -5.03 -0.97
C LEU A 241 6.18 -5.95 -2.17
N ALA A 242 5.15 -6.51 -2.80
CA ALA A 242 5.25 -7.35 -3.99
C ALA A 242 3.94 -7.34 -4.81
#